data_AF-A0A382TU95-F1
#
_entry.id   AF-A0A382TU95-F1
#
_cell.length_a   1.000
_cell.length_b   1.000
_cell.length_c   1.000
_cell.angle_alpha   90.00
_cell.angle_beta   90.00
_cell.angle_gamma   90.00
#
_symmetry.space_group_name_H-M   'P 1'
#
loop_
_entity.id
_entity.type
_entity.pdbx_description
1 polymer ?
#
loop_
_entity_poly.entity_id
_entity_poly.type
_entity_poly.pdbx_seq_one_letter_code
_entity_poly.pdbx_strand_id
1 'polypeptide(L)'
;RANARPGFNTYRCKDGRALFVCASDHVAHTRSFLETVGIYDQLISEGMTAESPFNESRNGTNINSAHSMSQFWRDRMIQLLSDKILQRSAKEWEFVLRAASVPAATVQTTCEWLQDSILLDSGVTMDLEDSEFGVVRQPARYVTIQGGGVCSQEVKARIEEDEQINWHSEKISSSITSAHLKKEPLLSGVKVLDFSNIIAGPAGGRTLAEFGADVTRIDSPAPLAGPFATMWFGVDVNQGKRAIILDLKTKDGRRALSSLVAQADIVLHNFLDSSAERMGISHKQLEKINPEIISCQI
;
A
#
# COMPACT_ATOMS: atom_id res chain seq x y z
N ARG A 1 -2.27 25.34 10.93
CA ARG A 1 -3.56 24.71 10.54
C ARG A 1 -3.95 24.95 9.07
N ALA A 2 -3.40 25.96 8.37
CA ALA A 2 -3.75 26.30 6.98
C ALA A 2 -3.60 25.15 5.94
N ASN A 3 -2.81 24.10 6.24
CA ASN A 3 -2.59 22.95 5.34
C ASN A 3 -3.24 21.64 5.82
N ALA A 4 -4.10 21.67 6.85
CA ALA A 4 -4.74 20.45 7.35
C ALA A 4 -5.70 19.87 6.30
N ARG A 5 -5.56 18.58 5.98
CA ARG A 5 -6.45 17.89 5.03
C ARG A 5 -7.44 17.07 5.84
N PRO A 6 -8.77 17.34 5.80
CA PRO A 6 -9.72 16.66 6.70
C PRO A 6 -9.66 15.12 6.61
N GLY A 7 -9.51 14.58 5.40
CA GLY A 7 -9.36 13.14 5.18
C GLY A 7 -7.95 12.60 5.40
N PHE A 8 -6.95 13.43 5.69
CA PHE A 8 -5.58 12.99 6.00
C PHE A 8 -5.10 13.73 7.25
N ASN A 9 -5.58 13.28 8.41
CA ASN A 9 -5.43 13.99 9.67
C ASN A 9 -5.55 13.08 10.89
N THR A 10 -5.15 13.61 12.03
CA THR A 10 -5.27 12.95 13.33
C THR A 10 -6.33 13.66 14.17
N TYR A 11 -7.31 12.89 14.65
CA TYR A 11 -8.42 13.37 15.47
C TYR A 11 -8.35 12.81 16.89
N ARG A 12 -8.76 13.61 17.88
CA ARG A 12 -8.87 13.16 19.27
C ARG A 12 -10.23 12.49 19.49
N CYS A 13 -10.21 11.34 20.16
CA CYS A 13 -11.37 10.51 20.47
C CYS A 13 -11.85 10.72 21.91
N LYS A 14 -13.00 10.14 22.27
CA LYS A 14 -13.64 10.27 23.59
C LYS A 14 -12.75 9.87 24.77
N ASP A 15 -11.95 8.83 24.57
CA ASP A 15 -11.00 8.26 25.51
C ASP A 15 -9.67 9.05 25.60
N GLY A 16 -9.57 10.19 24.93
CA GLY A 16 -8.35 10.99 24.86
C GLY A 16 -7.27 10.41 23.93
N ARG A 17 -7.54 9.28 23.26
CA ARG A 17 -6.65 8.71 22.26
C ARG A 17 -6.74 9.46 20.94
N ALA A 18 -5.73 9.25 20.09
CA ALA A 18 -5.70 9.80 18.74
C ALA A 18 -6.05 8.72 17.71
N LEU A 19 -6.82 9.10 16.70
CA LEU A 19 -7.16 8.30 15.53
C LEU A 19 -6.57 8.98 14.30
N PHE A 20 -5.71 8.28 13.57
CA PHE A 20 -5.19 8.73 12.28
C PHE A 20 -6.08 8.21 11.16
N VAL A 21 -6.44 9.09 10.22
CA VAL A 21 -7.29 8.76 9.06
C VAL A 21 -6.55 9.12 7.76
N CYS A 22 -6.62 8.23 6.77
CA CYS A 22 -6.08 8.37 5.43
C CYS A 22 -7.16 8.06 4.37
N ALA A 23 -8.13 8.95 4.24
CA ALA A 23 -9.27 8.92 3.34
C ALA A 23 -9.42 10.25 2.55
N SER A 24 -8.31 10.88 2.20
CA SER A 24 -8.26 12.11 1.38
C SER A 24 -8.13 11.78 -0.11
N ASP A 25 -8.67 12.66 -0.95
CA ASP A 25 -8.44 12.67 -2.40
C ASP A 25 -8.75 11.32 -3.09
N HIS A 26 -9.75 10.60 -2.59
CA HIS A 26 -10.16 9.31 -3.15
C HIS A 26 -11.68 9.11 -3.06
N VAL A 27 -12.35 8.99 -4.22
CA VAL A 27 -13.82 9.02 -4.30
C VAL A 27 -14.50 8.02 -3.36
N ALA A 28 -14.03 6.76 -3.33
CA ALA A 28 -14.62 5.74 -2.47
C ALA A 28 -14.31 5.94 -0.97
N HIS A 29 -13.02 6.13 -0.61
CA HIS A 29 -12.63 6.30 0.79
C HIS A 29 -13.23 7.56 1.42
N THR A 30 -13.19 8.70 0.72
CA THR A 30 -13.74 9.97 1.23
C THR A 30 -15.23 9.85 1.49
N ARG A 31 -15.99 9.28 0.53
CA ARG A 31 -17.42 9.03 0.72
C ARG A 31 -17.68 8.09 1.89
N SER A 32 -17.05 6.92 1.90
CA SER A 32 -17.24 5.92 2.97
C SER A 32 -16.92 6.48 4.35
N PHE A 33 -15.84 7.28 4.47
CA PHE A 33 -15.46 7.94 5.70
C PHE A 33 -16.55 8.90 6.21
N LEU A 34 -17.01 9.82 5.35
CA LEU A 34 -18.00 10.82 5.72
C LEU A 34 -19.37 10.21 6.00
N GLU A 35 -19.78 9.17 5.27
CA GLU A 35 -21.02 8.42 5.52
C GLU A 35 -20.94 7.67 6.85
N THR A 36 -19.82 6.99 7.12
CA THR A 36 -19.61 6.22 8.36
C THR A 36 -19.57 7.10 9.61
N VAL A 37 -18.99 8.30 9.50
CA VAL A 37 -19.00 9.30 10.59
C VAL A 37 -20.36 10.01 10.69
N GLY A 38 -21.18 9.95 9.63
CA GLY A 38 -22.53 10.50 9.60
C GLY A 38 -22.57 12.02 9.35
N ILE A 39 -21.70 12.53 8.48
CA ILE A 39 -21.66 13.95 8.10
C ILE A 39 -21.75 14.17 6.58
N TYR A 40 -21.77 13.12 5.77
CA TYR A 40 -21.81 13.22 4.31
C TYR A 40 -23.03 14.01 3.81
N ASP A 41 -24.24 13.57 4.14
CA ASP A 41 -25.48 14.21 3.66
C ASP A 41 -25.58 15.67 4.11
N GLN A 42 -25.11 15.96 5.32
CA GLN A 42 -25.05 17.32 5.85
C GLN A 42 -24.15 18.20 4.97
N LEU A 43 -22.93 17.76 4.67
CA LEU A 43 -21.99 18.52 3.84
C LEU A 43 -22.52 18.76 2.41
N ILE A 44 -23.17 17.75 1.82
CA ILE A 44 -23.81 17.89 0.50
C ILE A 44 -24.96 18.91 0.56
N SER A 45 -25.81 18.85 1.59
CA SER A 45 -26.91 19.79 1.77
C SER A 45 -26.45 21.23 2.03
N GLU A 46 -25.28 21.40 2.66
CA GLU A 46 -24.68 22.71 2.91
C GLU A 46 -24.01 23.29 1.63
N GLY A 47 -23.82 22.50 0.58
CA GLY A 47 -23.34 22.96 -0.74
C GLY A 47 -22.01 22.36 -1.22
N MET A 48 -21.47 21.34 -0.55
CA MET A 48 -20.33 20.59 -1.07
C MET A 48 -20.72 19.67 -2.22
N THR A 49 -19.77 19.37 -3.11
CA THR A 49 -19.96 18.45 -4.25
C THR A 49 -19.09 17.20 -4.11
N ALA A 50 -19.52 16.09 -4.71
CA ALA A 50 -18.81 14.82 -4.72
C ALA A 50 -18.39 14.47 -6.16
N GLU A 51 -17.43 15.22 -6.70
CA GLU A 51 -16.97 15.08 -8.07
C GLU A 51 -15.65 14.30 -8.15
N SER A 52 -15.17 14.06 -9.37
CA SER A 52 -13.82 13.51 -9.58
C SER A 52 -12.77 14.35 -8.83
N PRO A 53 -11.75 13.74 -8.20
CA PRO A 53 -10.65 14.49 -7.59
C PRO A 53 -9.80 15.26 -8.61
N PHE A 54 -9.98 15.01 -9.91
CA PHE A 54 -9.36 15.77 -11.00
C PHE A 54 -10.13 17.04 -11.37
N ASN A 55 -11.37 17.19 -10.88
CA ASN A 55 -12.16 18.39 -11.13
C ASN A 55 -11.79 19.46 -10.11
N GLU A 56 -11.07 20.49 -10.56
CA GLU A 56 -10.80 21.68 -9.76
C GLU A 56 -12.08 22.51 -9.63
N SER A 57 -12.66 22.50 -8.43
CA SER A 57 -13.79 23.38 -8.11
C SER A 57 -13.29 24.80 -7.85
N ARG A 58 -13.73 25.77 -8.66
CA ARG A 58 -13.42 27.21 -8.47
C ARG A 58 -13.78 27.75 -7.08
N ASN A 59 -14.82 27.18 -6.44
CA ASN A 59 -15.27 27.59 -5.10
C ASN A 59 -14.72 26.70 -3.97
N GLY A 60 -13.85 25.72 -4.30
CA GLY A 60 -13.31 24.74 -3.36
C GLY A 60 -14.35 23.88 -2.62
N THR A 61 -15.46 23.51 -3.27
CA THR A 61 -16.59 22.75 -2.69
C THR A 61 -16.47 21.23 -2.88
N ASN A 62 -15.53 20.75 -3.69
CA ASN A 62 -15.40 19.33 -3.99
C ASN A 62 -14.77 18.57 -2.79
N ILE A 63 -15.53 17.67 -2.16
CA ILE A 63 -15.06 16.86 -1.01
C ILE A 63 -13.85 15.98 -1.38
N ASN A 64 -13.75 15.58 -2.65
CA ASN A 64 -12.70 14.69 -3.14
C ASN A 64 -11.42 15.44 -3.56
N SER A 65 -11.37 16.77 -3.41
CA SER A 65 -10.18 17.56 -3.71
C SER A 65 -9.76 18.37 -2.48
N ALA A 66 -8.99 17.74 -1.60
CA ALA A 66 -8.49 18.37 -0.38
C ALA A 66 -7.46 19.48 -0.68
N HIS A 67 -6.79 19.42 -1.83
CA HIS A 67 -5.85 20.46 -2.25
C HIS A 67 -6.57 21.75 -2.65
N SER A 68 -7.63 21.67 -3.46
CA SER A 68 -8.39 22.84 -3.92
C SER A 68 -9.52 23.25 -2.96
N MET A 69 -9.71 22.56 -1.84
CA MET A 69 -10.76 22.86 -0.87
C MET A 69 -10.54 24.24 -0.22
N SER A 70 -11.59 25.05 -0.17
CA SER A 70 -11.52 26.39 0.42
C SER A 70 -11.29 26.30 1.94
N GLN A 71 -10.70 27.35 2.51
CA GLN A 71 -10.45 27.39 3.96
C GLN A 71 -11.75 27.24 4.76
N PHE A 72 -12.84 27.85 4.30
CA PHE A 72 -14.17 27.72 4.91
C PHE A 72 -14.62 26.25 5.00
N TRP A 73 -14.60 25.52 3.89
CA TRP A 73 -15.02 24.12 3.86
C TRP A 73 -14.09 23.20 4.64
N ARG A 74 -12.78 23.50 4.60
CA ARG A 74 -11.77 22.78 5.37
C ARG A 74 -12.04 22.89 6.87
N ASP A 75 -12.25 24.10 7.37
CA ASP A 75 -12.52 24.34 8.80
C ASP A 75 -13.87 23.74 9.20
N ARG A 76 -14.90 23.89 8.36
CA ARG A 76 -16.23 23.31 8.58
C ARG A 76 -16.17 21.78 8.70
N MET A 77 -15.49 21.11 7.77
CA MET A 77 -15.35 19.66 7.78
C MET A 77 -14.53 19.16 8.96
N ILE A 78 -13.41 19.84 9.30
CA ILE A 78 -12.59 19.49 10.47
C ILE A 78 -13.40 19.64 11.76
N GLN A 79 -14.21 20.68 11.89
CA GLN A 79 -15.08 20.88 13.05
C GLN A 79 -16.07 19.72 13.19
N LEU A 80 -16.85 19.42 12.14
CA LEU A 80 -17.84 18.34 12.17
C LEU A 80 -17.21 16.97 12.46
N LEU A 81 -16.07 16.68 11.83
CA LEU A 81 -15.31 15.45 12.09
C LEU A 81 -14.83 15.40 13.55
N SER A 82 -14.30 16.49 14.08
CA SER A 82 -13.85 16.55 15.48
C SER A 82 -15.00 16.30 16.44
N ASP A 83 -16.15 16.96 16.23
CA ASP A 83 -17.33 16.84 17.09
C ASP A 83 -17.92 15.42 17.06
N LYS A 84 -17.90 14.74 15.92
CA LYS A 84 -18.36 13.36 15.79
C LYS A 84 -17.36 12.36 16.35
N ILE A 85 -16.09 12.49 16.00
CA ILE A 85 -15.05 11.54 16.42
C ILE A 85 -14.86 11.55 17.95
N LEU A 86 -15.06 12.70 18.61
CA LEU A 86 -15.06 12.81 20.07
C LEU A 86 -16.15 11.98 20.78
N GLN A 87 -17.12 11.40 20.07
CA GLN A 87 -18.25 10.68 20.68
C GLN A 87 -17.95 9.20 20.98
N ARG A 88 -16.89 8.63 20.40
CA ARG A 88 -16.49 7.22 20.59
C ARG A 88 -15.00 7.11 20.89
N SER A 89 -14.59 5.97 21.45
CA SER A 89 -13.17 5.65 21.67
C SER A 89 -12.44 5.45 20.33
N ALA A 90 -11.11 5.55 20.33
CA ALA A 90 -10.33 5.35 19.11
C ALA A 90 -10.48 3.93 18.54
N LYS A 91 -10.52 2.91 19.41
CA LYS A 91 -10.71 1.50 19.01
C LYS A 91 -12.08 1.24 18.39
N GLU A 92 -13.15 1.84 18.93
CA GLU A 92 -14.49 1.72 18.33
C GLU A 92 -14.53 2.37 16.93
N TRP A 93 -13.89 3.53 16.76
CA TRP A 93 -13.80 4.15 15.45
C TRP A 93 -12.98 3.33 14.47
N GLU A 94 -11.81 2.84 14.87
CA GLU A 94 -10.97 1.97 14.04
C GLU A 94 -11.76 0.74 13.57
N PHE A 95 -12.49 0.09 14.46
CA PHE A 95 -13.32 -1.06 14.11
C PHE A 95 -14.39 -0.73 13.06
N VAL A 96 -15.16 0.35 13.29
CA VAL A 96 -16.27 0.75 12.40
C VAL A 96 -15.74 1.25 11.05
N LEU A 97 -14.66 2.03 11.04
CA LEU A 97 -14.05 2.56 9.82
C LEU A 97 -13.40 1.45 9.00
N ARG A 98 -12.72 0.49 9.64
CA ARG A 98 -12.17 -0.69 8.97
C ARG A 98 -13.26 -1.52 8.31
N ALA A 99 -14.38 -1.75 8.99
CA ALA A 99 -15.54 -2.44 8.41
C ALA A 99 -16.10 -1.71 7.17
N ALA A 100 -15.99 -0.38 7.14
CA ALA A 100 -16.37 0.46 6.01
C ALA A 100 -15.26 0.62 4.93
N SER A 101 -14.16 -0.14 5.01
CA SER A 101 -13.01 -0.02 4.10
C SER A 101 -12.38 1.38 4.09
N VAL A 102 -12.41 2.09 5.22
CA VAL A 102 -11.76 3.39 5.40
C VAL A 102 -10.38 3.16 6.05
N PRO A 103 -9.28 3.61 5.42
CA PRO A 103 -7.95 3.51 6.02
C PRO A 103 -7.86 4.43 7.26
N ALA A 104 -7.95 3.84 8.44
CA ALA A 104 -7.82 4.54 9.71
C ALA A 104 -7.22 3.60 10.76
N ALA A 105 -6.45 4.15 11.70
CA ALA A 105 -5.83 3.39 12.77
C ALA A 105 -5.73 4.23 14.05
N THR A 106 -5.89 3.57 15.20
CA THR A 106 -5.56 4.18 16.49
C THR A 106 -4.07 4.47 16.53
N VAL A 107 -3.69 5.68 16.92
CA VAL A 107 -2.29 6.03 17.16
C VAL A 107 -1.84 5.30 18.42
N GLN A 108 -0.85 4.42 18.29
CA GLN A 108 -0.28 3.65 19.38
C GLN A 108 1.07 4.24 19.83
N THR A 109 1.43 4.00 21.09
CA THR A 109 2.80 4.20 21.57
C THR A 109 3.68 3.04 21.11
N THR A 110 5.00 3.22 21.12
CA THR A 110 5.96 2.13 20.82
C THR A 110 5.76 0.93 21.73
N CYS A 111 5.47 1.15 23.02
CA CYS A 111 5.23 0.07 23.98
C CYS A 111 3.96 -0.73 23.64
N GLU A 112 2.86 -0.04 23.32
CA GLU A 112 1.61 -0.69 22.88
C GLU A 112 1.81 -1.46 21.58
N TRP A 113 2.53 -0.88 20.62
CA TRP A 113 2.84 -1.52 19.35
C TRP A 113 3.65 -2.80 19.55
N LEU A 114 4.73 -2.76 20.35
CA LEU A 114 5.52 -3.96 20.69
C LEU A 114 4.70 -5.04 21.40
N GLN A 115 3.62 -4.66 22.08
CA GLN A 115 2.74 -5.58 22.81
C GLN A 115 1.52 -6.04 22.02
N ASP A 116 1.35 -5.58 20.77
CA ASP A 116 0.23 -5.97 19.94
C ASP A 116 0.30 -7.46 19.59
N SER A 117 -0.77 -8.20 19.90
CA SER A 117 -0.83 -9.64 19.65
C SER A 117 -0.70 -9.98 18.18
N ILE A 118 -1.21 -9.13 17.28
CA ILE A 118 -1.12 -9.37 15.84
C ILE A 118 0.35 -9.37 15.39
N LEU A 119 1.19 -8.51 15.98
CA LEU A 119 2.61 -8.46 15.64
C LEU A 119 3.39 -9.64 16.19
N LEU A 120 3.05 -10.08 17.41
CA LEU A 120 3.63 -11.29 18.01
C LEU A 120 3.27 -12.53 17.20
N ASP A 121 1.99 -12.68 16.86
CA ASP A 121 1.49 -13.80 16.07
C ASP A 121 2.09 -13.83 14.66
N SER A 122 2.37 -12.65 14.09
CA SER A 122 3.03 -12.52 12.78
C SER A 122 4.55 -12.76 12.81
N GLY A 123 5.17 -12.75 13.99
CA GLY A 123 6.62 -12.82 14.16
C GLY A 123 7.38 -11.54 13.78
N VAL A 124 6.67 -10.42 13.57
CA VAL A 124 7.27 -9.09 13.36
C VAL A 124 7.92 -8.59 14.66
N THR A 125 7.37 -8.98 15.81
CA THR A 125 8.01 -8.82 17.13
C THR A 125 8.10 -10.19 17.81
N MET A 126 9.10 -10.38 18.65
CA MET A 126 9.25 -11.62 19.43
C MET A 126 9.97 -11.39 20.75
N ASP A 127 9.76 -12.30 21.68
CA ASP A 127 10.51 -12.40 22.93
C ASP A 127 11.73 -13.30 22.74
N LEU A 128 12.89 -12.83 23.21
CA LEU A 128 14.16 -13.55 23.18
C LEU A 128 14.78 -13.52 24.57
N GLU A 129 15.34 -14.66 24.99
CA GLU A 129 16.11 -14.75 26.23
C GLU A 129 17.51 -14.17 25.98
N ASP A 130 17.81 -13.04 26.60
CA ASP A 130 19.11 -12.39 26.55
C ASP A 130 19.91 -12.72 27.82
N SER A 131 21.21 -13.02 27.65
CA SER A 131 22.06 -13.47 28.77
C SER A 131 22.30 -12.40 29.84
N GLU A 132 22.16 -11.11 29.50
CA GLU A 132 22.38 -9.99 30.42
C GLU A 132 21.06 -9.39 30.92
N PHE A 133 20.06 -9.27 30.03
CA PHE A 133 18.82 -8.55 30.33
C PHE A 133 17.61 -9.47 30.59
N GLY A 134 17.78 -10.80 30.49
CA GLY A 134 16.68 -11.77 30.57
C GLY A 134 15.77 -11.70 29.35
N VAL A 135 14.47 -11.94 29.52
CA VAL A 135 13.52 -11.88 28.40
C VAL A 135 13.37 -10.44 27.88
N VAL A 136 13.80 -10.21 26.64
CA VAL A 136 13.69 -8.95 25.92
C VAL A 136 12.78 -9.10 24.71
N ARG A 137 11.84 -8.16 24.55
CA ARG A 137 11.02 -8.05 23.34
C ARG A 137 11.68 -7.15 22.31
N GLN A 138 11.85 -7.63 21.10
CA GLN A 138 12.43 -6.85 20.00
C GLN A 138 11.71 -7.08 18.66
N PRO A 139 11.89 -6.18 17.68
CA PRO A 139 11.52 -6.46 16.30
C PRO A 139 12.30 -7.66 15.77
N ALA A 140 11.65 -8.44 14.92
CA ALA A 140 12.11 -9.74 14.48
C ALA A 140 12.01 -9.88 12.96
N ARG A 141 11.20 -10.82 12.48
CA ARG A 141 11.17 -11.20 11.08
C ARG A 141 10.24 -10.27 10.29
N TYR A 142 10.83 -9.47 9.40
CA TYR A 142 10.06 -8.65 8.45
C TYR A 142 9.74 -9.37 7.13
N VAL A 143 10.49 -10.44 6.82
CA VAL A 143 10.32 -11.23 5.60
C VAL A 143 10.26 -12.72 5.97
N THR A 144 9.14 -13.35 5.65
CA THR A 144 8.97 -14.80 5.79
C THR A 144 9.05 -15.44 4.42
N ILE A 145 10.11 -16.22 4.21
CA ILE A 145 10.29 -17.05 3.02
C ILE A 145 9.90 -18.47 3.41
N GLN A 146 8.99 -19.07 2.63
CA GLN A 146 8.58 -20.45 2.78
C GLN A 146 8.50 -21.12 1.41
N GLY A 147 9.36 -22.11 1.15
CA GLY A 147 9.32 -22.91 -0.08
C GLY A 147 10.68 -23.56 -0.41
N GLY A 148 10.69 -24.46 -1.41
CA GLY A 148 11.85 -24.87 -2.23
C GLY A 148 13.21 -25.18 -1.58
N GLY A 149 13.31 -25.34 -0.25
CA GLY A 149 14.57 -25.51 0.48
C GLY A 149 15.15 -24.23 1.11
N VAL A 150 14.47 -23.08 1.03
CA VAL A 150 14.91 -21.82 1.67
C VAL A 150 13.84 -21.36 2.66
N CYS A 151 14.27 -21.15 3.90
CA CYS A 151 13.44 -20.59 4.97
C CYS A 151 14.18 -19.40 5.59
N SER A 152 13.43 -18.39 6.03
CA SER A 152 14.01 -17.30 6.81
C SER A 152 14.71 -17.87 8.05
N GLN A 153 15.92 -17.39 8.35
CA GLN A 153 16.64 -17.80 9.55
C GLN A 153 15.85 -17.42 10.81
N GLU A 154 16.09 -18.15 11.89
CA GLU A 154 15.60 -17.80 13.21
C GLU A 154 16.38 -16.61 13.75
N VAL A 155 15.69 -15.73 14.47
CA VAL A 155 16.34 -14.62 15.16
C VAL A 155 17.12 -15.21 16.34
N LYS A 156 18.39 -14.82 16.47
CA LYS A 156 19.27 -15.31 17.52
C LYS A 156 19.42 -14.25 18.62
N ALA A 157 19.48 -14.71 19.87
CA ALA A 157 19.88 -13.89 20.99
C ALA A 157 21.36 -13.47 20.86
N ARG A 158 21.76 -12.45 21.63
CA ARG A 158 23.16 -12.07 21.74
C ARG A 158 23.97 -13.28 22.25
N ILE A 159 25.12 -13.53 21.65
CA ILE A 159 26.10 -14.51 22.12
C ILE A 159 27.23 -13.78 22.86
N GLU A 160 27.79 -14.40 23.91
CA GLU A 160 28.82 -13.78 24.77
C GLU A 160 30.21 -13.74 24.13
N GLU A 161 30.49 -14.66 23.21
CA GLU A 161 31.73 -14.65 22.43
C GLU A 161 31.50 -13.83 21.16
N ASP A 162 32.43 -12.91 20.86
CA ASP A 162 32.63 -12.44 19.49
C ASP A 162 32.91 -13.69 18.65
N GLU A 163 31.88 -14.24 18.00
CA GLU A 163 32.07 -15.17 16.89
C GLU A 163 33.18 -14.53 16.04
N GLN A 164 34.27 -15.27 15.75
CA GLN A 164 35.26 -14.77 14.80
C GLN A 164 34.55 -14.58 13.46
N ILE A 165 33.95 -13.41 13.27
CA ILE A 165 33.26 -13.03 12.05
C ILE A 165 34.36 -12.96 11.02
N ASN A 166 34.47 -14.02 10.24
CA ASN A 166 35.34 -14.03 9.10
C ASN A 166 34.69 -13.17 8.02
N TRP A 167 34.97 -11.87 8.07
CA TRP A 167 34.58 -10.89 7.05
C TRP A 167 35.11 -11.25 5.66
N HIS A 168 36.06 -12.18 5.58
CA HIS A 168 36.55 -12.74 4.33
C HIS A 168 35.77 -14.01 4.00
N SER A 169 34.83 -13.90 3.07
CA SER A 169 34.35 -15.07 2.34
C SER A 169 35.56 -15.86 1.82
N GLU A 170 35.48 -17.20 1.81
CA GLU A 170 36.46 -17.99 1.07
C GLU A 170 36.60 -17.38 -0.33
N LYS A 171 37.85 -17.11 -0.75
CA LYS A 171 38.10 -16.63 -2.10
C LYS A 171 37.57 -17.70 -3.04
N ILE A 172 36.40 -17.47 -3.63
CA ILE A 172 35.93 -18.26 -4.76
C ILE A 172 37.03 -18.12 -5.80
N SER A 173 37.77 -19.20 -6.03
CA SER A 173 38.78 -19.29 -7.09
C SER A 173 38.04 -19.14 -8.41
N SER A 174 37.89 -17.91 -8.88
CA SER A 174 37.23 -17.63 -10.14
C SER A 174 38.18 -18.04 -11.26
N SER A 175 38.05 -19.28 -11.72
CA SER A 175 38.52 -19.71 -13.05
C SER A 175 37.67 -19.10 -14.19
N ILE A 176 36.78 -18.16 -13.86
CA ILE A 176 36.01 -17.36 -14.82
C ILE A 176 36.98 -16.45 -15.54
N THR A 177 37.48 -16.93 -16.68
CA THR A 177 38.10 -16.10 -17.70
C THR A 177 37.11 -15.00 -18.04
N SER A 178 37.56 -13.76 -18.16
CA SER A 178 36.77 -12.57 -18.49
C SER A 178 36.22 -12.60 -19.93
N ALA A 179 35.77 -13.77 -20.40
CA ALA A 179 34.97 -13.92 -21.59
C ALA A 179 33.76 -13.00 -21.42
N HIS A 180 33.71 -11.97 -22.27
CA HIS A 180 32.70 -10.92 -22.33
C HIS A 180 31.37 -11.33 -21.70
N LEU A 181 31.16 -10.97 -20.43
CA LEU A 181 29.83 -10.99 -19.83
C LEU A 181 28.97 -10.10 -20.72
N LYS A 182 28.05 -10.72 -21.49
CA LYS A 182 27.06 -9.96 -22.24
C LYS A 182 26.36 -9.04 -21.25
N LYS A 183 26.45 -7.72 -21.49
CA LYS A 183 25.77 -6.67 -20.72
C LYS A 183 24.26 -6.68 -20.97
N GLU A 184 23.63 -7.84 -20.89
CA GLU A 184 22.17 -7.90 -20.87
C GLU A 184 21.70 -7.54 -19.47
N PRO A 185 20.67 -6.69 -19.31
CA PRO A 185 20.09 -6.38 -18.01
C PRO A 185 19.68 -7.65 -17.26
N LEU A 186 19.73 -7.61 -15.93
CA LEU A 186 19.48 -8.76 -15.05
C LEU A 186 18.12 -9.43 -15.32
N LEU A 187 17.10 -8.62 -15.61
CA LEU A 187 15.73 -9.06 -15.87
C LEU A 187 15.35 -8.90 -17.35
N SER A 188 16.33 -8.89 -18.26
CA SER A 188 16.08 -8.87 -19.70
C SER A 188 15.17 -10.02 -20.11
N GLY A 189 14.09 -9.70 -20.83
CA GLY A 189 13.10 -10.67 -21.30
C GLY A 189 11.95 -10.96 -20.32
N VAL A 190 12.04 -10.52 -19.06
CA VAL A 190 10.97 -10.67 -18.07
C VAL A 190 9.87 -9.65 -18.32
N LYS A 191 8.62 -10.09 -18.40
CA LYS A 191 7.43 -9.25 -18.62
C LYS A 191 6.59 -9.14 -17.36
N VAL A 192 6.31 -7.91 -16.94
CA VAL A 192 5.59 -7.61 -15.71
C VAL A 192 4.33 -6.81 -16.01
N LEU A 193 3.19 -7.23 -15.48
CA LEU A 193 1.97 -6.44 -15.44
C LEU A 193 1.82 -5.80 -14.07
N ASP A 194 1.82 -4.48 -14.02
CA ASP A 194 1.72 -3.71 -12.79
C ASP A 194 0.33 -3.07 -12.66
N PHE A 195 -0.51 -3.62 -11.78
CA PHE A 195 -1.85 -3.09 -11.45
C PHE A 195 -1.84 -2.23 -10.19
N SER A 196 -0.66 -2.00 -9.61
CA SER A 196 -0.57 -1.35 -8.32
C SER A 196 -0.74 0.16 -8.39
N ASN A 197 -1.10 0.76 -7.26
CA ASN A 197 -1.39 2.19 -7.14
C ASN A 197 -0.56 2.87 -6.04
N ILE A 198 -0.49 4.20 -6.12
CA ILE A 198 0.09 5.11 -5.11
C ILE A 198 1.63 5.08 -5.09
N ILE A 199 2.25 4.25 -4.24
CA ILE A 199 3.71 4.28 -4.01
C ILE A 199 4.29 2.87 -3.90
N ALA A 200 3.90 2.07 -2.90
CA ALA A 200 4.61 0.84 -2.54
C ALA A 200 4.69 -0.17 -3.70
N GLY A 201 3.55 -0.46 -4.33
CA GLY A 201 3.53 -1.33 -5.50
C GLY A 201 4.22 -0.73 -6.72
N PRO A 202 3.93 0.53 -7.10
CA PRO A 202 4.60 1.11 -8.24
C PRO A 202 6.13 1.20 -8.05
N ALA A 203 6.63 1.42 -6.84
CA ALA A 203 8.06 1.37 -6.55
C ALA A 203 8.64 -0.01 -6.88
N GLY A 204 7.97 -1.11 -6.50
CA GLY A 204 8.36 -2.47 -6.88
C GLY A 204 8.43 -2.65 -8.40
N GLY A 205 7.39 -2.23 -9.12
CA GLY A 205 7.38 -2.29 -10.60
C GLY A 205 8.51 -1.45 -11.22
N ARG A 206 8.83 -0.29 -10.66
CA ARG A 206 9.93 0.56 -11.15
C ARG A 206 11.27 -0.13 -10.95
N THR A 207 11.51 -0.71 -9.77
CA THR A 207 12.74 -1.43 -9.48
C THR A 207 12.97 -2.58 -10.47
N LEU A 208 11.91 -3.32 -10.83
CA LEU A 208 12.00 -4.36 -11.85
C LEU A 208 12.38 -3.78 -13.24
N ALA A 209 11.81 -2.64 -13.61
CA ALA A 209 12.16 -1.95 -14.86
C ALA A 209 13.61 -1.44 -14.87
N GLU A 210 14.13 -0.95 -13.73
CA GLU A 210 15.53 -0.52 -13.58
C GLU A 210 16.52 -1.70 -13.76
N PHE A 211 16.10 -2.92 -13.39
CA PHE A 211 16.86 -4.15 -13.68
C PHE A 211 16.63 -4.70 -15.10
N GLY A 212 15.82 -4.02 -15.92
CA GLY A 212 15.61 -4.29 -17.34
C GLY A 212 14.41 -5.16 -17.70
N ALA A 213 13.47 -5.38 -16.76
CA ALA A 213 12.20 -6.03 -17.07
C ALA A 213 11.32 -5.13 -17.96
N ASP A 214 10.51 -5.75 -18.81
CA ASP A 214 9.47 -5.08 -19.60
C ASP A 214 8.20 -4.90 -18.74
N VAL A 215 8.11 -3.77 -18.06
CA VAL A 215 7.02 -3.46 -17.12
C VAL A 215 5.92 -2.65 -17.80
N THR A 216 4.70 -3.17 -17.75
CA THR A 216 3.49 -2.52 -18.27
C THR A 216 2.51 -2.23 -17.14
N ARG A 217 2.37 -0.95 -16.80
CA ARG A 217 1.39 -0.46 -15.85
C ARG A 217 0.00 -0.45 -16.47
N ILE A 218 -0.99 -0.94 -15.72
CA ILE A 218 -2.38 -1.03 -16.14
C ILE A 218 -3.23 -0.06 -15.33
N ASP A 219 -3.71 1.01 -15.96
CA ASP A 219 -4.56 2.02 -15.33
C ASP A 219 -6.04 1.84 -15.67
N SER A 220 -6.91 2.21 -14.73
CA SER A 220 -8.35 2.34 -14.97
C SER A 220 -8.65 3.59 -15.80
N PRO A 221 -9.62 3.57 -16.74
CA PRO A 221 -10.06 4.78 -17.44
C PRO A 221 -10.70 5.83 -16.51
N ALA A 222 -11.12 5.39 -15.32
CA ALA A 222 -11.67 6.25 -14.28
C ALA A 222 -10.90 5.98 -12.97
N PRO A 223 -9.77 6.66 -12.73
CA PRO A 223 -9.01 6.55 -11.49
C PRO A 223 -9.83 7.07 -10.31
N LEU A 224 -9.79 6.34 -9.18
CA LEU A 224 -10.50 6.72 -7.97
C LEU A 224 -9.70 7.69 -7.08
N ALA A 225 -8.37 7.62 -7.18
CA ALA A 225 -7.45 8.47 -6.44
C ALA A 225 -7.11 9.73 -7.24
N GLY A 226 -6.87 10.84 -6.53
CA GLY A 226 -6.60 12.15 -7.10
C GLY A 226 -5.21 12.28 -7.73
N PRO A 227 -4.96 13.42 -8.40
CA PRO A 227 -3.75 13.67 -9.19
C PRO A 227 -2.46 13.64 -8.37
N PHE A 228 -2.51 13.97 -7.08
CA PHE A 228 -1.33 13.84 -6.21
C PHE A 228 -0.92 12.37 -6.05
N ALA A 229 -1.89 11.48 -5.84
CA ALA A 229 -1.67 10.06 -5.69
C ALA A 229 -1.27 9.37 -7.02
N THR A 230 -1.88 9.76 -8.13
CA THR A 230 -1.71 9.09 -9.43
C THR A 230 -0.61 9.70 -10.30
N MET A 231 -0.36 11.01 -10.19
CA MET A 231 0.60 11.74 -11.04
C MET A 231 1.82 12.20 -10.26
N TRP A 232 1.66 12.86 -9.11
CA TRP A 232 2.80 13.45 -8.38
C TRP A 232 3.76 12.38 -7.85
N PHE A 233 3.27 11.37 -7.14
CA PHE A 233 4.10 10.21 -6.80
C PHE A 233 4.59 9.47 -8.05
N GLY A 234 3.76 9.47 -9.09
CA GLY A 234 4.05 8.81 -10.36
C GLY A 234 5.27 9.34 -11.11
N VAL A 235 5.69 10.59 -10.88
CA VAL A 235 6.94 11.16 -11.42
C VAL A 235 8.15 10.30 -11.03
N ASP A 236 8.12 9.76 -9.81
CA ASP A 236 9.16 8.89 -9.29
C ASP A 236 8.85 7.42 -9.61
N VAL A 237 7.70 6.91 -9.17
CA VAL A 237 7.44 5.47 -9.12
C VAL A 237 7.00 4.82 -10.46
N ASN A 238 6.86 5.60 -11.54
CA ASN A 238 6.49 5.06 -12.86
C ASN A 238 7.58 5.20 -13.92
N GLN A 239 8.78 5.64 -13.53
CA GLN A 239 9.96 5.68 -14.42
C GLN A 239 10.22 4.29 -15.03
N GLY A 240 10.57 4.26 -16.31
CA GLY A 240 10.95 3.03 -17.02
C GLY A 240 9.79 2.10 -17.41
N LYS A 241 8.53 2.42 -17.06
CA LYS A 241 7.37 1.58 -17.39
C LYS A 241 6.64 2.07 -18.63
N ARG A 242 6.08 1.13 -19.39
CA ARG A 242 5.00 1.41 -20.35
C ARG A 242 3.68 1.50 -19.58
N ALA A 243 2.70 2.21 -20.11
CA ALA A 243 1.39 2.30 -19.49
C ALA A 243 0.28 2.08 -20.53
N ILE A 244 -0.76 1.36 -20.14
CA ILE A 244 -1.99 1.23 -20.91
C ILE A 244 -3.21 1.47 -20.01
N ILE A 245 -4.27 1.99 -20.61
CA ILE A 245 -5.56 2.13 -19.95
C ILE A 245 -6.42 0.92 -20.33
N LEU A 246 -6.98 0.24 -19.34
CA LEU A 246 -7.78 -0.97 -19.55
C LEU A 246 -9.06 -0.96 -18.70
N ASP A 247 -10.22 -1.04 -19.36
CA ASP A 247 -11.50 -1.16 -18.65
C ASP A 247 -11.90 -2.62 -18.40
N LEU A 248 -11.53 -3.13 -17.22
CA LEU A 248 -11.82 -4.50 -16.78
C LEU A 248 -13.32 -4.78 -16.52
N LYS A 249 -14.18 -3.76 -16.61
CA LYS A 249 -15.64 -3.93 -16.54
C LYS A 249 -16.24 -4.37 -17.88
N THR A 250 -15.51 -4.18 -18.98
CA THR A 250 -15.96 -4.55 -20.32
C THR A 250 -15.51 -5.95 -20.71
N LYS A 251 -16.25 -6.59 -21.63
CA LYS A 251 -15.86 -7.88 -22.18
C LYS A 251 -14.53 -7.80 -22.93
N ASP A 252 -14.30 -6.72 -23.67
CA ASP A 252 -13.08 -6.51 -24.44
C ASP A 252 -11.88 -6.25 -23.53
N GLY A 253 -12.06 -5.46 -22.46
CA GLY A 253 -11.01 -5.25 -21.47
C GLY A 253 -10.61 -6.54 -20.74
N ARG A 254 -11.58 -7.42 -20.42
CA ARG A 254 -11.28 -8.76 -19.87
C ARG A 254 -10.55 -9.66 -20.87
N ARG A 255 -10.91 -9.61 -22.15
CA ARG A 255 -10.21 -10.37 -23.21
C ARG A 255 -8.76 -9.89 -23.39
N ALA A 256 -8.56 -8.58 -23.38
CA ALA A 256 -7.23 -7.99 -23.42
C ALA A 256 -6.40 -8.35 -22.19
N LEU A 257 -6.99 -8.32 -20.97
CA LEU A 257 -6.34 -8.81 -19.75
C LEU A 257 -5.85 -10.25 -19.93
N SER A 258 -6.72 -11.16 -20.38
CA SER A 258 -6.32 -12.57 -20.59
C SER A 258 -5.17 -12.70 -21.59
N SER A 259 -5.16 -11.89 -22.65
CA SER A 259 -4.11 -11.92 -23.67
C SER A 259 -2.76 -11.40 -23.14
N LEU A 260 -2.80 -10.43 -22.23
CA LEU A 260 -1.61 -9.90 -21.56
C LEU A 260 -1.07 -10.90 -20.52
N VAL A 261 -1.94 -11.47 -19.69
CA VAL A 261 -1.55 -12.45 -18.66
C VAL A 261 -0.94 -13.70 -19.28
N ALA A 262 -1.46 -14.16 -20.43
CA ALA A 262 -0.92 -15.31 -21.16
C ALA A 262 0.55 -15.15 -21.62
N GLN A 263 1.08 -13.91 -21.59
CA GLN A 263 2.45 -13.60 -22.01
C GLN A 263 3.28 -12.96 -20.90
N ALA A 264 2.70 -12.74 -19.72
CA ALA A 264 3.39 -12.12 -18.60
C ALA A 264 4.05 -13.19 -17.74
N ASP A 265 5.19 -12.85 -17.15
CA ASP A 265 5.87 -13.69 -16.16
C ASP A 265 5.42 -13.33 -14.75
N ILE A 266 5.13 -12.04 -14.51
CA ILE A 266 4.79 -11.50 -13.20
C ILE A 266 3.54 -10.61 -13.28
N VAL A 267 2.63 -10.76 -12.32
CA VAL A 267 1.57 -9.79 -12.03
C VAL A 267 1.78 -9.19 -10.64
N LEU A 268 1.81 -7.87 -10.56
CA LEU A 268 1.97 -7.09 -9.34
C LEU A 268 0.68 -6.34 -9.01
N HIS A 269 0.19 -6.44 -7.76
CA HIS A 269 -0.92 -5.61 -7.28
C HIS A 269 -0.86 -5.35 -5.78
N ASN A 270 -1.53 -4.29 -5.31
CA ASN A 270 -1.69 -3.97 -3.89
C ASN A 270 -3.16 -3.85 -3.47
N PHE A 271 -4.04 -4.61 -4.14
CA PHE A 271 -5.46 -4.70 -3.80
C PHE A 271 -5.72 -5.81 -2.78
N LEU A 272 -6.77 -5.62 -1.98
CA LEU A 272 -7.37 -6.67 -1.16
C LEU A 272 -7.91 -7.81 -2.04
N ASP A 273 -7.96 -9.02 -1.50
CA ASP A 273 -8.35 -10.24 -2.21
C ASP A 273 -9.69 -10.09 -2.96
N SER A 274 -10.71 -9.56 -2.27
CA SER A 274 -12.04 -9.34 -2.86
C SER A 274 -12.01 -8.39 -4.06
N SER A 275 -11.11 -7.41 -4.07
CA SER A 275 -10.93 -6.49 -5.19
C SER A 275 -10.14 -7.13 -6.33
N ALA A 276 -9.08 -7.88 -6.02
CA ALA A 276 -8.32 -8.65 -7.01
C ALA A 276 -9.19 -9.69 -7.72
N GLU A 277 -10.03 -10.43 -6.98
CA GLU A 277 -10.97 -11.40 -7.54
C GLU A 277 -11.99 -10.76 -8.50
N ARG A 278 -12.56 -9.62 -8.10
CA ARG A 278 -13.50 -8.85 -8.93
C ARG A 278 -12.86 -8.32 -10.20
N MET A 279 -11.58 -7.94 -10.12
CA MET A 279 -10.77 -7.46 -11.25
C MET A 279 -10.30 -8.61 -12.15
N GLY A 280 -10.32 -9.86 -11.69
CA GLY A 280 -9.84 -11.00 -12.46
C GLY A 280 -8.34 -11.25 -12.33
N ILE A 281 -7.69 -10.71 -11.30
CA ILE A 281 -6.24 -10.76 -11.10
C ILE A 281 -5.84 -11.51 -9.82
N SER A 282 -6.75 -12.26 -9.20
CA SER A 282 -6.35 -13.15 -8.11
C SER A 282 -5.45 -14.28 -8.65
N HIS A 283 -4.52 -14.78 -7.83
CA HIS A 283 -3.59 -15.82 -8.28
C HIS A 283 -4.29 -17.03 -8.92
N LYS A 284 -5.39 -17.51 -8.32
CA LYS A 284 -6.21 -18.62 -8.87
C LYS A 284 -6.84 -18.31 -10.24
N GLN A 285 -7.10 -17.04 -10.56
CA GLN A 285 -7.64 -16.63 -11.86
C GLN A 285 -6.52 -16.48 -12.88
N LEU A 286 -5.36 -15.94 -12.46
CA LEU A 286 -4.17 -15.79 -13.30
C LEU A 286 -3.59 -17.15 -13.71
N GLU A 287 -3.46 -18.09 -12.76
CA GLU A 287 -2.92 -19.44 -12.98
C GLU A 287 -3.71 -20.22 -14.04
N LYS A 288 -5.03 -20.01 -14.11
CA LYS A 288 -5.88 -20.63 -15.16
C LYS A 288 -5.54 -20.16 -16.58
N ILE A 289 -4.92 -19.00 -16.70
CA ILE A 289 -4.52 -18.39 -17.98
C ILE A 289 -3.07 -18.71 -18.28
N ASN A 290 -2.19 -18.54 -17.29
CA ASN A 290 -0.77 -18.87 -17.35
C ASN A 290 -0.37 -19.66 -16.09
N PRO A 291 -0.18 -21.00 -16.18
CA PRO A 291 0.21 -21.82 -15.04
C PRO A 291 1.59 -21.51 -14.45
N GLU A 292 2.47 -20.82 -15.19
CA GLU A 292 3.81 -20.43 -14.72
C GLU A 292 3.84 -19.02 -14.13
N ILE A 293 2.68 -18.35 -14.01
CA ILE A 293 2.60 -16.96 -13.56
C ILE A 293 3.06 -16.79 -12.12
N ILE A 294 3.91 -15.80 -11.89
CA ILE A 294 4.27 -15.33 -10.55
C ILE A 294 3.29 -14.22 -10.17
N SER A 295 2.55 -14.41 -9.08
CA SER A 295 1.67 -13.39 -8.51
C SER A 295 2.34 -12.75 -7.30
N CYS A 296 2.42 -11.42 -7.28
CA CYS A 296 2.89 -10.66 -6.13
C CYS A 296 1.81 -9.69 -5.66
N GLN A 297 1.29 -9.94 -4.46
CA GLN A 297 0.39 -9.05 -3.75
C GLN A 297 1.17 -8.30 -2.66
N ILE A 298 1.05 -6.98 -2.63
CA ILE A 298 1.71 -6.08 -1.67
C ILE A 298 0.70 -5.59 -0.64
#